data_AF-A0A124E1V4-F1
#
_entry.id   AF-A0A124E1V4-F1
#
_cell.length_a   1.000
_cell.length_b   1.000
_cell.length_c   1.000
_cell.angle_alpha   90.00
_cell.angle_beta   90.00
_cell.angle_gamma   90.00
#
_symmetry.space_group_name_H-M   'P 1'
#
loop_
_entity.id
_entity.type
_entity.pdbx_description
1 polymer ?
#
loop_
_entity_poly.entity_id
_entity_poly.type
_entity_poly.pdbx_seq_one_letter_code
_entity_poly.pdbx_strand_id
1 'polypeptide(L)' 'MDLENVAQGLQATFGVWGESPSYPSADWKYEVANGDTRLGYWQWVAAKMEG' A
#
# COMPACT_ATOMS: atom_id res chain seq x y z
N MET A 1 -6.10 -12.34 -3.56
CA MET A 1 -5.05 -12.50 -4.60
C MET A 1 -3.71 -12.45 -3.85
N ASP A 2 -2.56 -12.69 -4.47
CA ASP A 2 -1.29 -12.61 -3.74
C ASP A 2 -0.89 -11.13 -3.58
N LEU A 3 -1.10 -10.58 -2.36
CA LEU A 3 -0.80 -9.18 -2.04
C LEU A 3 0.64 -8.80 -2.38
N GLU A 4 1.57 -9.76 -2.28
CA GLU A 4 2.97 -9.52 -2.55
C GLU A 4 3.21 -9.28 -4.04
N ASN A 5 2.58 -10.06 -4.92
CA ASN A 5 2.69 -9.86 -6.37
C ASN A 5 2.07 -8.53 -6.82
N VAL A 6 0.94 -8.14 -6.22
CA VAL A 6 0.29 -6.85 -6.52
C VAL A 6 1.17 -5.69 -6.03
N ALA A 7 1.66 -5.77 -4.80
CA ALA A 7 2.53 -4.76 -4.22
C ALA A 7 3.81 -4.56 -5.05
N GLN A 8 4.45 -5.66 -5.49
CA GLN A 8 5.63 -5.60 -6.35
C GLN A 8 5.31 -4.98 -7.72
N GLY A 9 4.17 -5.30 -8.32
CA GLY A 9 3.73 -4.68 -9.58
C GLY A 9 3.49 -3.18 -9.45
N LEU A 10 2.85 -2.75 -8.35
CA LEU A 10 2.66 -1.32 -8.04
C LEU A 10 3.99 -0.62 -7.82
N GLN A 11 4.88 -1.22 -7.02
CA GLN A 11 6.21 -0.68 -6.76
C GLN A 11 7.06 -0.57 -8.04
N ALA A 12 6.95 -1.53 -8.96
CA ALA A 12 7.66 -1.48 -10.24
C ALA A 12 7.10 -0.39 -11.17
N THR A 13 5.79 -0.11 -11.08
CA THR A 13 5.11 0.87 -11.94
C THR A 13 5.31 2.30 -11.45
N PHE A 14 5.17 2.52 -10.14
CA PHE A 14 5.20 3.86 -9.53
C PHE A 14 6.53 4.18 -8.82
N GLY A 15 7.39 3.19 -8.63
CA GLY A 15 8.66 3.31 -7.93
C GLY A 15 8.56 3.02 -6.43
N VAL A 16 9.71 2.71 -5.81
CA VAL A 16 9.81 2.41 -4.36
C VAL A 16 9.29 3.55 -3.48
N TRP A 17 9.48 4.79 -3.93
CA TRP A 17 9.01 6.01 -3.26
C TRP A 17 7.76 6.62 -3.91
N GLY A 18 7.14 5.88 -4.84
CA GLY A 18 5.90 6.30 -5.48
C GLY A 18 4.71 6.27 -4.54
N GLU A 19 3.59 6.79 -5.01
CA GLU A 19 2.35 6.87 -4.25
C GLU A 19 1.16 6.61 -5.18
N SER A 20 0.11 5.97 -4.66
CA SER A 20 -1.16 5.79 -5.35
C SER A 20 -2.07 7.01 -5.14
N PRO A 21 -2.60 7.63 -6.21
CA PRO A 21 -3.51 8.78 -6.09
C PRO A 21 -4.79 8.48 -5.30
N SER A 22 -5.26 7.23 -5.32
CA SER A 22 -6.47 6.81 -4.59
C SER A 22 -6.17 6.38 -3.16
N TYR A 23 -4.91 6.07 -2.84
CA TYR A 23 -4.49 5.55 -1.54
C TYR A 23 -3.17 6.22 -1.13
N PRO A 24 -3.21 7.50 -0.72
CA PRO A 24 -2.00 8.23 -0.35
C PRO A 24 -1.34 7.61 0.90
N SER A 25 -0.02 7.73 0.98
CA SER A 25 0.80 7.29 2.10
C SER A 25 0.44 7.97 3.42
N ALA A 26 -0.24 9.11 3.38
CA ALA A 26 -0.79 9.76 4.57
C ALA A 26 -1.84 8.88 5.27
N ASP A 27 -2.71 8.22 4.51
CA ASP A 27 -3.75 7.33 5.05
C ASP A 27 -3.11 6.05 5.61
N TRP A 28 -2.11 5.50 4.90
CA TRP A 28 -1.30 4.39 5.41
C TRP A 28 -0.61 4.76 6.73
N LYS A 29 0.03 5.93 6.81
CA LYS A 29 0.69 6.40 8.04
C LYS A 29 -0.31 6.55 9.19
N TYR A 30 -1.52 7.02 8.91
CA TYR A 30 -2.58 7.13 9.90
C TYR A 30 -2.99 5.76 10.45
N GLU A 31 -3.20 4.77 9.58
CA GLU A 31 -3.53 3.39 10.00
C GLU A 31 -2.38 2.72 10.75
N VAL A 32 -1.12 2.97 10.35
CA VAL A 32 0.05 2.52 11.11
C VAL A 32 0.09 3.15 12.50
N ALA A 33 -0.16 4.45 12.61
CA ALA A 33 -0.13 5.18 13.88
C ALA A 33 -1.23 4.70 14.85
N ASN A 34 -2.41 4.35 14.33
CA ASN A 34 -3.49 3.78 15.12
C ASN A 34 -3.27 2.29 15.46
N GLY A 35 -2.31 1.62 14.81
CA GLY A 35 -2.07 0.19 14.96
C GLY A 35 -3.04 -0.69 14.17
N ASP A 36 -3.79 -0.10 13.23
CA ASP A 36 -4.76 -0.78 12.37
C ASP A 36 -4.07 -1.64 11.31
N THR A 37 -2.83 -1.30 10.93
CA THR A 37 -2.03 -2.09 10.00
C THR A 37 -0.56 -2.18 10.40
N ARG A 38 0.08 -3.29 9.99
CA ARG A 38 1.52 -3.53 10.06
C ARG A 38 2.14 -3.75 8.67
N LEU A 39 1.33 -3.62 7.61
CA LEU A 39 1.77 -3.82 6.23
C LEU A 39 2.70 -2.68 5.79
N GLY A 40 3.64 -2.99 4.90
CA GLY A 40 4.36 -1.96 4.15
C GLY A 40 3.42 -1.22 3.20
N TYR A 41 3.80 -0.01 2.77
CA TYR A 41 2.90 0.86 1.99
C TYR A 41 2.28 0.17 0.76
N TRP A 42 3.06 -0.47 -0.10
CA TRP A 42 2.52 -1.12 -1.30
C TRP A 42 1.66 -2.36 -1.01
N GLN A 43 1.96 -3.11 0.06
CA GLN A 43 1.11 -4.21 0.53
C GLN A 43 -0.21 -3.69 1.10
N TRP A 44 -0.17 -2.55 1.79
CA TRP A 44 -1.36 -1.87 2.26
C TRP A 44 -2.23 -1.38 1.10
N VAL A 45 -1.64 -0.75 0.07
CA VAL A 45 -2.38 -0.36 -1.14
C VAL A 45 -3.00 -1.58 -1.83
N ALA A 46 -2.23 -2.67 -1.99
CA ALA A 46 -2.74 -3.92 -2.55
C ALA A 46 -3.95 -4.45 -1.76
N ALA A 47 -3.88 -4.43 -0.43
CA ALA A 47 -4.98 -4.86 0.43
C ALA A 47 -6.23 -3.96 0.30
N LYS A 48 -6.05 -2.65 0.11
CA LYS A 48 -7.16 -1.70 -0.15
C LYS A 48 -7.79 -1.86 -1.54
N MET A 49 -7.08 -2.46 -2.49
CA MET A 49 -7.62 -2.77 -3.83
C MET A 49 -8.39 -4.09 -3.86
N GLU A 50 -8.16 -5.00 -2.89
CA GLU A 50 -8.89 -6.26 -2.77
C GLU A 50 -10.27 -6.11 -2.08
N GLY A 51 -10.58 -4.96 -1.49
CA GLY A 51 -11.82 -4.70 -0.74
C GLY A 51 -12.45 -3.33 -0.99
#